data_AF-A0AAW2NJX7-F1
#
_entry.id   AF-A0AAW2NJX7-F1
#
_cell.length_a   1.000
_cell.length_b   1.000
_cell.length_c   1.000
_cell.angle_alpha   90.00
_cell.angle_beta   90.00
_cell.angle_gamma   90.00
#
_symmetry.space_group_name_H-M   'P 1'
#
loop_
_entity.id
_entity.type
_entity.pdbx_description
1 polymer ?
#
loop_
_entity_poly.entity_id
_entity_poly.type
_entity_poly.pdbx_seq_one_letter_code
_entity_poly.pdbx_strand_id
1 'polypeptide(L)'
;MVAGSVPVFFWKTDYEQYEWFLPGEPESYSVFIDHEEVRSGKTSVKQVLMGYSKEEIRMKREKVIETIPRITYGKPNAGVRTFKDAFDIALDGVLERIKEEKEWADFLR
;
A
#
# COMPACT_ATOMS: atom_id res chain seq x y z
N MET A 1 -6.29 -14.43 -3.79
CA MET A 1 -6.07 -14.17 -2.34
C MET A 1 -4.73 -13.45 -2.20
N VAL A 2 -4.66 -12.37 -1.42
CA VAL A 2 -3.39 -11.75 -1.03
C VAL A 2 -2.82 -12.61 0.12
N ALA A 3 -1.66 -13.23 -0.08
CA ALA A 3 -1.14 -14.29 0.79
C ALA A 3 0.03 -13.86 1.71
N GLY A 4 0.13 -12.57 2.05
CA GLY A 4 1.23 -12.04 2.87
C GLY A 4 2.60 -12.04 2.16
N SER A 5 2.62 -12.09 0.83
CA SER A 5 3.84 -11.89 0.06
C SER A 5 4.28 -10.43 0.16
N VAL A 6 5.58 -10.20 0.39
CA VAL A 6 6.16 -8.85 0.39
C VAL A 6 6.20 -8.35 -1.06
N PRO A 7 5.51 -7.24 -1.40
CA PRO A 7 5.55 -6.68 -2.75
C PRO A 7 6.95 -6.16 -3.10
N VAL A 8 7.31 -6.32 -4.36
CA VAL A 8 8.51 -5.72 -4.97
C VAL A 8 8.03 -4.69 -5.99
N PHE A 9 8.36 -3.43 -5.75
CA PHE A 9 7.98 -2.32 -6.61
C PHE A 9 9.16 -1.86 -7.46
N PHE A 10 8.85 -1.39 -8.66
CA PHE A 10 9.86 -0.95 -9.63
C PHE A 10 9.72 0.51 -10.05
N TRP A 11 8.58 1.13 -9.76
CA TRP A 11 8.34 2.55 -9.97
C TRP A 11 8.01 3.24 -8.66
N LYS A 12 8.56 4.44 -8.44
CA LYS A 12 8.23 5.24 -7.25
C LYS A 12 6.74 5.60 -7.19
N THR A 13 6.12 5.76 -8.35
CA THR A 13 4.69 6.03 -8.49
C THR A 13 3.81 4.88 -8.00
N ASP A 14 4.33 3.66 -7.86
CA ASP A 14 3.56 2.51 -7.36
C ASP A 14 3.06 2.76 -5.92
N TYR A 15 3.79 3.57 -5.14
CA TYR A 15 3.41 3.98 -3.80
C TYR A 15 2.32 5.05 -3.78
N GLU A 16 2.30 5.92 -4.78
CA GLU A 16 1.40 7.08 -4.86
C GLU A 16 0.01 6.68 -5.37
N GLN A 17 -0.07 5.68 -6.26
CA GLN A 17 -1.35 5.28 -6.88
C GLN A 17 -2.39 4.75 -5.89
N TYR A 18 -1.95 4.23 -4.74
CA TYR A 18 -2.81 3.58 -3.75
C TYR A 18 -2.59 4.13 -2.34
N GLU A 19 -2.27 5.43 -2.23
CA GLU A 19 -1.90 6.10 -0.98
C GLU A 19 -2.90 5.89 0.15
N TRP A 20 -4.21 5.91 -0.13
CA TRP A 20 -5.24 5.66 0.89
C TRP A 20 -5.18 4.26 1.50
N PHE A 21 -4.71 3.28 0.74
CA PHE A 21 -4.79 1.87 1.11
C PHE A 21 -3.47 1.31 1.63
N LEU A 22 -2.35 1.78 1.11
CA LEU A 22 -1.01 1.31 1.48
C LEU A 22 -0.49 1.99 2.76
N PRO A 23 0.43 1.36 3.51
CA PRO A 23 1.09 2.00 4.63
C PRO A 23 1.92 3.22 4.19
N GLY A 24 1.93 4.28 5.01
CA GLY A 24 2.68 5.51 4.72
C GLY A 24 4.20 5.38 4.73
N GLU A 25 4.74 4.24 5.17
CA GLU A 25 6.17 3.94 5.14
C GLU A 25 6.45 2.83 4.10
N PRO A 26 6.74 3.16 2.82
CA PRO A 26 7.04 2.21 1.74
C PRO A 26 7.97 1.07 2.13
N GLU A 27 9.08 1.41 2.80
CA GLU A 27 10.13 0.46 3.20
C GLU A 27 9.66 -0.51 4.29
N SER A 28 8.59 -0.19 5.03
CA SER A 28 8.09 -1.06 6.10
C SER A 28 7.41 -2.33 5.58
N TYR A 29 6.89 -2.34 4.36
CA TYR A 29 6.10 -3.46 3.83
C TYR A 29 6.56 -3.95 2.44
N SER A 30 7.46 -3.25 1.78
CA SER A 30 7.85 -3.56 0.41
C SER A 30 9.37 -3.57 0.20
N VAL A 31 9.78 -4.00 -0.99
CA VAL A 31 11.14 -3.85 -1.51
C VAL A 31 11.05 -2.99 -2.76
N PHE A 32 11.85 -1.93 -2.83
CA PHE A 32 11.98 -1.11 -4.04
C PHE A 32 13.24 -1.52 -4.81
N ILE A 33 13.11 -1.69 -6.12
CA ILE A 33 14.24 -1.90 -7.03
C ILE A 33 14.02 -1.01 -8.26
N ASP A 34 14.92 -0.10 -8.57
CA ASP A 34 14.74 0.79 -9.70
C ASP A 34 14.59 0.01 -11.03
N HIS A 35 13.49 0.24 -11.74
CA HIS A 35 13.20 -0.38 -13.04
C HIS A 35 14.36 -0.26 -14.03
N GLU A 36 15.02 0.90 -14.12
CA GLU A 36 16.10 1.13 -15.08
C GLU A 36 17.36 0.34 -14.72
N GLU A 37 17.63 0.12 -13.44
CA GLU A 37 18.75 -0.72 -13.01
C GLU A 37 18.52 -2.20 -13.32
N VAL A 38 17.28 -2.67 -13.22
CA VAL A 38 16.92 -4.03 -13.62
C VAL A 38 17.02 -4.18 -15.14
N ARG A 39 16.46 -3.22 -15.89
CA ARG A 39 16.42 -3.24 -17.36
C ARG A 39 17.82 -3.16 -17.98
N SER A 40 18.71 -2.34 -17.41
CA SER A 40 20.10 -2.21 -17.85
C SER A 40 20.99 -3.38 -17.43
N GLY A 41 20.48 -4.31 -16.61
CA GLY A 41 21.25 -5.44 -16.08
C GLY A 41 22.24 -5.06 -14.97
N LYS A 42 22.23 -3.80 -14.51
CA LYS A 42 23.07 -3.30 -13.41
C LYS A 42 22.72 -3.99 -12.09
N THR A 43 21.43 -4.25 -11.86
CA THR A 43 20.92 -4.81 -10.61
C THR A 43 20.15 -6.10 -10.88
N SER A 44 20.53 -7.19 -10.18
CA SER A 44 19.80 -8.46 -10.22
C SER A 44 18.75 -8.50 -9.12
N VAL A 45 17.48 -8.68 -9.49
CA VAL A 45 16.36 -8.83 -8.53
C VAL A 45 16.66 -9.95 -7.52
N LYS A 46 17.18 -11.08 -7.99
CA LYS A 46 17.52 -12.20 -7.11
C LYS A 46 18.58 -11.81 -6.08
N GLN A 47 19.63 -11.09 -6.49
CA GLN A 47 20.69 -10.67 -5.58
C GLN A 47 20.15 -9.71 -4.51
N VAL A 48 19.33 -8.74 -4.90
CA VAL A 48 18.68 -7.81 -3.96
C VAL A 48 17.81 -8.57 -2.96
N LEU A 49 16.92 -9.45 -3.43
CA LEU A 49 16.01 -10.21 -2.56
C LEU A 49 16.75 -11.17 -1.62
N MET A 50 17.86 -11.75 -2.05
CA MET A 50 18.73 -12.58 -1.20
C MET A 50 19.53 -11.77 -0.17
N GLY A 51 19.64 -10.46 -0.35
CA GLY A 51 20.33 -9.56 0.60
C GLY A 51 19.53 -9.28 1.87
N TYR A 52 18.21 -9.49 1.84
CA TYR A 52 17.37 -9.32 3.03
C TYR A 52 17.50 -10.51 3.98
N SER A 53 17.64 -10.20 5.27
CA SER A 53 17.55 -11.21 6.31
C SER A 53 16.13 -11.78 6.42
N LYS A 54 16.01 -13.00 6.97
CA LYS A 54 14.71 -13.61 7.26
C LYS A 54 13.85 -12.74 8.18
N GLU A 55 14.49 -12.03 9.10
CA GLU A 55 13.81 -11.18 10.07
C GLU A 55 13.24 -9.92 9.43
N GLU A 56 13.99 -9.27 8.54
CA GLU A 56 13.48 -8.14 7.74
C GLU A 56 12.28 -8.54 6.89
N ILE A 57 12.34 -9.70 6.23
CA ILE A 57 11.22 -10.21 5.44
C ILE A 57 10.02 -10.56 6.33
N ARG A 58 10.25 -11.07 7.55
CA ARG A 58 9.17 -11.36 8.52
C ARG A 58 8.44 -10.08 8.92
N MET A 59 9.17 -9.03 9.29
CA MET A 59 8.59 -7.73 9.67
C MET A 59 7.81 -7.11 8.50
N LYS A 60 8.38 -7.12 7.29
CA LYS A 60 7.68 -6.64 6.08
C LYS A 60 6.39 -7.42 5.82
N ARG A 61 6.44 -8.74 5.97
CA ARG A 61 5.25 -9.61 5.82
C ARG A 61 4.17 -9.31 6.85
N GLU A 62 4.54 -9.10 8.11
CA GLU A 62 3.59 -8.73 9.16
C GLU A 62 2.87 -7.44 8.81
N LYS A 63 3.62 -6.44 8.32
CA LYS A 63 3.03 -5.19 7.84
C LYS A 63 2.08 -5.38 6.65
N VAL A 64 2.42 -6.27 5.72
CA VAL A 64 1.52 -6.65 4.61
C VAL A 64 0.25 -7.29 5.16
N ILE A 65 0.35 -8.23 6.10
CA ILE A 65 -0.80 -8.94 6.68
C ILE A 65 -1.76 -7.95 7.36
N GLU A 66 -1.22 -6.98 8.12
CA GLU A 66 -2.01 -5.89 8.72
C GLU A 66 -2.73 -5.02 7.67
N THR A 67 -2.15 -4.91 6.47
CA THR A 67 -2.68 -4.09 5.38
C THR A 67 -3.77 -4.82 4.58
N ILE A 68 -3.78 -6.16 4.55
CA ILE A 68 -4.72 -6.96 3.74
C ILE A 68 -6.19 -6.50 3.85
N PRO A 69 -6.74 -6.24 5.06
CA PRO A 69 -8.12 -5.80 5.17
C PRO A 69 -8.41 -4.48 4.43
N ARG A 70 -7.44 -3.56 4.41
CA ARG A 70 -7.56 -2.24 3.77
C ARG A 70 -7.61 -2.32 2.25
N ILE A 71 -7.00 -3.35 1.64
CA ILE A 71 -6.93 -3.54 0.18
C ILE A 71 -7.92 -4.59 -0.34
N THR A 72 -8.77 -5.15 0.53
CA THR A 72 -9.74 -6.18 0.16
C THR A 72 -11.16 -5.72 0.48
N TYR A 73 -12.12 -6.19 -0.31
CA TYR A 73 -13.53 -5.99 0.00
C TYR A 73 -13.97 -7.01 1.05
N GLY A 74 -14.57 -6.53 2.13
CA GLY A 74 -15.15 -7.38 3.14
C GLY A 74 -16.42 -8.04 2.62
N LYS A 75 -16.69 -9.26 3.08
CA LYS A 75 -17.89 -10.00 2.71
C LYS A 75 -19.15 -9.31 3.26
N PRO A 76 -20.19 -9.04 2.44
CA PRO A 76 -21.46 -8.52 2.92
C PRO A 76 -22.08 -9.44 3.96
N ASN A 77 -22.74 -8.90 4.98
CA ASN A 77 -23.43 -9.64 6.04
C ASN A 77 -22.54 -10.56 6.91
N ALA A 78 -21.23 -10.31 6.97
CA ALA A 78 -20.31 -11.07 7.83
C ALA A 78 -20.36 -10.70 9.32
N GLY A 79 -21.31 -9.86 9.74
CA GLY A 79 -21.42 -9.31 11.10
C GLY A 79 -20.63 -8.01 11.29
N VAL A 80 -20.52 -7.57 12.55
CA VAL A 80 -19.77 -6.37 12.92
C VAL A 80 -18.28 -6.59 12.64
N ARG A 81 -17.68 -5.75 11.80
CA ARG A 81 -16.26 -5.79 11.49
C ARG A 81 -15.50 -4.87 12.44
N THR A 82 -14.32 -5.30 12.87
CA THR A 82 -13.42 -4.51 13.73
C THR A 82 -12.46 -3.62 12.93
N PHE A 83 -12.46 -3.73 11.59
CA PHE A 83 -11.58 -3.01 10.68
C PHE A 83 -12.37 -2.47 9.48
N LYS A 84 -11.87 -1.36 8.92
CA LYS A 84 -12.36 -0.78 7.65
C LYS A 84 -11.80 -1.57 6.47
N ASP A 85 -12.67 -1.89 5.52
CA ASP A 85 -12.27 -2.55 4.28
C ASP A 85 -11.91 -1.54 3.17
N ALA A 86 -11.57 -2.05 1.98
CA ALA A 86 -11.24 -1.19 0.83
C ALA A 86 -12.37 -0.25 0.39
N PHE A 87 -13.63 -0.65 0.56
CA PHE A 87 -14.76 0.21 0.23
C PHE A 87 -14.93 1.32 1.27
N ASP A 88 -14.86 0.96 2.55
CA ASP A 88 -14.98 1.92 3.66
C ASP A 88 -13.91 3.02 3.53
N ILE A 89 -12.66 2.63 3.27
CA ILE A 89 -11.54 3.57 3.10
C ILE A 89 -11.73 4.46 1.87
N ALA A 90 -12.19 3.90 0.75
CA ALA A 90 -12.44 4.68 -0.46
C ALA A 90 -13.53 5.73 -0.25
N LEU A 91 -14.61 5.35 0.44
CA LEU A 91 -15.72 6.25 0.74
C LEU A 91 -15.28 7.40 1.64
N ASP A 92 -14.53 7.10 2.70
CA ASP A 92 -13.96 8.11 3.59
C ASP A 92 -13.09 9.11 2.81
N GLY A 93 -12.16 8.61 1.98
CA GLY A 93 -11.27 9.46 1.20
C GLY A 93 -12.01 10.36 0.20
N VAL A 94 -13.07 9.86 -0.44
CA VAL A 94 -13.91 10.67 -1.33
C VAL A 94 -14.66 11.76 -0.56
N LEU A 95 -15.24 11.42 0.60
CA LEU A 95 -15.97 12.38 1.43
C LEU A 95 -15.04 13.49 1.97
N GLU A 96 -13.83 13.12 2.37
CA GLU A 96 -12.80 14.07 2.85
C GLU A 96 -12.40 15.04 1.74
N ARG A 97 -12.11 14.55 0.52
CA ARG A 97 -11.82 15.41 -0.64
C ARG A 97 -12.95 16.40 -0.95
N ILE A 98 -14.21 15.95 -0.93
CA ILE A 98 -15.37 16.82 -1.18
C ILE A 98 -15.47 17.92 -0.11
N LYS A 99 -15.15 17.58 1.14
CA LYS A 99 -15.16 18.55 2.24
C LYS A 99 -14.06 19.60 2.05
N GLU A 100 -12.85 19.16 1.75
CA GLU A 100 -11.72 20.06 1.45
C GLU A 100 -12.08 21.01 0.31
N GLU A 101 -12.57 20.51 -0.83
CA GLU A 101 -12.97 21.35 -1.97
C GLU A 101 -14.01 22.42 -1.61
N LYS A 102 -14.99 22.07 -0.76
CA LYS A 102 -16.00 23.04 -0.27
C LYS A 102 -15.37 24.11 0.62
N GLU A 103 -14.52 23.72 1.57
CA GLU A 103 -13.83 24.68 2.45
C GLU A 103 -12.92 25.62 1.65
N TRP A 104 -12.22 25.10 0.64
CA TRP A 104 -11.44 25.91 -0.30
C TRP A 104 -12.30 26.89 -1.09
N ALA A 105 -13.45 26.45 -1.59
CA ALA A 105 -14.38 27.32 -2.33
C ALA A 105 -14.97 28.42 -1.44
N ASP A 106 -15.29 28.10 -0.18
CA ASP A 106 -15.80 29.07 0.79
C ASP A 106 -14.71 30.07 1.23
N PHE A 107 -13.44 29.66 1.33
CA PHE A 107 -12.31 30.55 1.65
C PHE A 107 -12.01 31.58 0.55
N LEU A 108 -12.21 31.23 -0.72
CA LEU A 108 -11.96 32.11 -1.87
C LEU A 108 -13.09 33.13 -2.12
N ARG A 109 -14.18 33.06 -1.36
CA ARG A 109 -15.36 33.91 -1.50
C ARG A 109 -15.36 35.07 -0.50
#